data_AF-A0A6U4N1J2-F1
#
_entry.id   AF-A0A6U4N1J2-F1
#
_cell.length_a   1.000
_cell.length_b   1.000
_cell.length_c   1.000
_cell.angle_alpha   90.00
_cell.angle_beta   90.00
_cell.angle_gamma   90.00
#
_symmetry.space_group_name_H-M   'P 1'
#
loop_
_entity.id
_entity.type
_entity.pdbx_description
1 polymer ?
#
loop_
_entity_poly.entity_id
_entity_poly.type
_entity_poly.pdbx_seq_one_letter_code
_entity_poly.pdbx_strand_id
1 'polypeptide(L)'
;MAAVRHPPIISDPRPADPPRNRALCRGLSLLLPLCIATLPLSSYAFQPIIPPGLAPSSYRKGTAMLKMGPSSPRHPPRPRDADYLLLAHPPPALPAAAHRGALCAQQPGAAEVPRPRLPIKQIVLALLVMQNACQMLSMRYSRINISSIPYLASTAVVSSEVIKVGTCLIILLLQHKQKLPSILYQEVFVNWRMTLKVAVPAFVYMVQNNLLFIATSNLDAATCQITYQLKVLTTALFAVTMLGKRIRPVKWFALCLLVAGIALVQAPSFSNKAVAATSVGNPVLGFSAVVAACFLSGFAGIWFEKILKGSDTSIWIRNIQLGSIGSVGAIVAAYTKDGAAIASGGFFQGYSPLVWSVIGQVGLGGLLVALVVRYADNILKGFATSLSIVASGVLSTFLIPGLKFTPTPVWLAGTVLVLSATVLYSLPDSAPAGG
;
A
#
# COMPACT_ATOMS: atom_id res chain seq x y z
N MET A 1 50.21 45.98 -27.03
CA MET A 1 49.93 44.86 -26.10
C MET A 1 48.43 44.58 -26.12
N ALA A 2 48.00 43.33 -26.27
CA ALA A 2 46.58 42.97 -26.28
C ALA A 2 46.12 42.54 -24.87
N ALA A 3 45.05 43.14 -24.37
CA ALA A 3 44.48 42.81 -23.06
C ALA A 3 43.28 41.85 -23.23
N VAL A 4 43.51 40.56 -22.97
CA VAL A 4 42.46 39.53 -23.02
C VAL A 4 41.49 39.73 -21.85
N ARG A 5 40.22 40.01 -22.14
CA ARG A 5 39.14 40.00 -21.13
C ARG A 5 38.60 38.57 -21.01
N HIS A 6 38.78 37.95 -19.84
CA HIS A 6 38.07 36.71 -19.52
C HIS A 6 36.58 36.99 -19.29
N PRO A 7 35.66 36.12 -19.76
CA PRO A 7 34.24 36.22 -19.43
C PRO A 7 34.01 35.83 -17.95
N PRO A 8 32.91 36.28 -17.33
CA PRO A 8 32.55 35.86 -15.97
C PRO A 8 32.25 34.36 -15.94
N ILE A 9 32.75 33.68 -14.90
CA ILE A 9 32.45 32.26 -14.67
C ILE A 9 30.98 32.14 -14.31
N ILE A 10 30.20 31.53 -15.21
CA ILE A 10 28.82 31.13 -14.92
C ILE A 10 28.88 30.07 -13.83
N SER A 11 28.28 30.36 -12.67
CA SER A 11 28.13 29.38 -11.60
C SER A 11 27.12 28.31 -12.03
N ASP A 12 27.63 27.10 -12.29
CA ASP A 12 26.84 25.97 -12.79
C ASP A 12 25.65 25.69 -11.85
N PRO A 13 24.40 25.85 -12.31
CA PRO A 13 23.24 25.73 -11.44
C PRO A 13 23.07 24.27 -11.04
N ARG A 14 23.34 23.96 -9.75
CA ARG A 14 23.12 22.64 -9.13
C ARG A 14 21.85 22.00 -9.70
N PRO A 15 21.88 20.76 -10.23
CA PRO A 15 20.74 20.15 -10.88
C PRO A 15 19.57 20.10 -9.89
N ALA A 16 18.61 21.00 -10.10
CA ALA A 16 17.53 21.21 -9.15
C ALA A 16 16.61 20.00 -9.18
N ASP A 17 16.60 19.22 -8.09
CA ASP A 17 15.73 18.06 -7.91
C ASP A 17 14.32 18.39 -8.41
N PRO A 18 13.86 17.78 -9.52
CA PRO A 18 12.72 18.29 -10.27
C PRO A 18 11.50 18.32 -9.35
N PRO A 19 10.60 19.32 -9.46
CA PRO A 19 9.52 19.51 -8.48
C PRO A 19 8.63 18.26 -8.31
N ARG A 20 8.55 17.44 -9.36
CA ARG A 20 7.98 16.07 -9.40
C ARG A 20 8.53 15.14 -8.31
N ASN A 21 9.85 15.11 -8.08
CA ASN A 21 10.49 14.34 -7.01
C ASN A 21 10.13 14.88 -5.63
N ARG A 22 10.10 16.20 -5.44
CA ARG A 22 9.79 16.81 -4.13
C ARG A 22 8.33 16.56 -3.71
N ALA A 23 7.38 16.66 -4.64
CA ALA A 23 5.98 16.33 -4.39
C ALA A 23 5.79 14.83 -4.09
N LEU A 24 6.49 13.95 -4.84
CA LEU A 24 6.52 12.51 -4.58
C LEU A 24 7.08 12.17 -3.20
N CYS A 25 8.26 12.66 -2.85
CA CYS A 25 8.91 12.35 -1.57
C CYS A 25 8.06 12.80 -0.38
N ARG A 26 7.33 13.93 -0.49
CA ARG A 26 6.31 14.32 0.49
C ARG A 26 5.15 13.31 0.55
N GLY A 27 4.58 12.91 -0.59
CA GLY A 27 3.50 11.92 -0.63
C GLY A 27 3.91 10.54 -0.06
N LEU A 28 5.11 10.08 -0.38
CA LEU A 28 5.67 8.83 0.16
C LEU A 28 5.95 8.96 1.67
N SER A 29 6.51 10.09 2.12
CA SER A 29 6.74 10.39 3.54
C SER A 29 5.44 10.55 4.36
N LEU A 30 4.31 10.82 3.72
CA LEU A 30 2.99 10.84 4.36
C LEU A 30 2.33 9.44 4.38
N LEU A 31 2.45 8.67 3.29
CA LEU A 31 1.92 7.30 3.24
C LEU A 31 2.70 6.31 4.12
N LEU A 32 4.01 6.47 4.27
CA LEU A 32 4.86 5.59 5.07
C LEU A 32 4.36 5.46 6.53
N PRO A 33 4.22 6.55 7.32
CA PRO A 33 3.70 6.46 8.68
C PRO A 33 2.23 6.04 8.73
N LEU A 34 1.40 6.39 7.73
CA LEU A 34 0.01 5.94 7.68
C LEU A 34 -0.09 4.41 7.52
N CYS A 35 0.67 3.82 6.60
CA CYS A 35 0.72 2.36 6.44
C CYS A 35 1.22 1.70 7.73
N ILE A 36 2.32 2.18 8.30
CA ILE A 36 2.91 1.66 9.55
C ILE A 36 1.94 1.78 10.73
N ALA A 37 1.25 2.92 10.90
CA ALA A 37 0.28 3.12 11.98
C ALA A 37 -0.97 2.24 11.85
N THR A 38 -1.31 1.78 10.64
CA THR A 38 -2.39 0.80 10.47
C THR A 38 -1.99 -0.65 10.77
N LEU A 39 -0.70 -0.96 10.99
CA LEU A 39 -0.24 -2.32 11.31
C LEU A 39 -0.70 -2.74 12.73
N PRO A 40 -1.46 -3.83 12.94
CA PRO A 40 -2.01 -4.17 14.25
C PRO A 40 -1.01 -4.79 15.24
N LEU A 41 0.28 -4.49 15.12
CA LEU A 41 1.38 -5.11 15.87
C LEU A 41 1.18 -5.05 17.39
N SER A 42 0.65 -3.93 17.90
CA SER A 42 0.26 -3.79 19.31
C SER A 42 -0.98 -4.62 19.67
N SER A 43 -2.01 -4.60 18.81
CA SER A 43 -3.27 -5.33 19.03
C SER A 43 -3.11 -6.85 19.03
N TYR A 44 -2.18 -7.39 18.23
CA TYR A 44 -1.88 -8.84 18.21
C TYR A 44 -1.16 -9.33 19.48
N ALA A 45 -0.38 -8.46 20.13
CA ALA A 45 0.49 -8.85 21.23
C ALA A 45 -0.19 -8.90 22.60
N PHE A 46 -1.37 -8.28 22.76
CA PHE A 46 -1.94 -7.93 24.08
C PHE A 46 -3.34 -8.48 24.39
N GLN A 47 -3.93 -9.34 23.55
CA GLN A 47 -5.20 -9.99 23.88
C GLN A 47 -4.99 -11.44 24.34
N PRO A 48 -5.29 -11.80 25.60
CA PRO A 48 -5.28 -13.19 26.05
C PRO A 48 -6.39 -13.97 25.35
N ILE A 49 -6.11 -15.22 25.00
CA ILE A 49 -7.07 -16.12 24.37
C ILE A 49 -8.14 -16.50 25.40
N ILE A 50 -9.31 -15.89 25.33
CA ILE A 50 -10.50 -16.36 26.06
C ILE A 50 -10.98 -17.64 25.34
N PRO A 51 -10.99 -18.82 25.97
CA PRO A 51 -11.45 -20.04 25.34
C PRO A 51 -12.98 -19.99 25.11
N PRO A 52 -13.48 -20.51 23.96
CA PRO A 52 -14.91 -20.57 23.70
C PRO A 52 -15.59 -21.57 24.64
N GLY A 53 -16.29 -21.07 25.67
CA GLY A 53 -17.02 -21.92 26.62
C GLY A 53 -17.52 -21.21 27.89
N LEU A 54 -16.94 -20.06 28.27
CA LEU A 54 -17.36 -19.31 29.47
C LEU A 54 -18.16 -18.05 29.08
N ALA A 55 -19.49 -18.15 29.16
CA ALA A 55 -20.36 -16.98 29.10
C ALA A 55 -20.25 -16.17 30.40
N PRO A 56 -20.09 -14.83 30.36
CA PRO A 56 -20.03 -14.01 31.56
C PRO A 56 -21.42 -13.81 32.16
N SER A 57 -21.86 -14.74 33.01
CA SER A 57 -23.06 -14.58 33.83
C SER A 57 -22.84 -13.52 34.92
N SER A 58 -23.90 -12.80 35.27
CA SER A 58 -24.02 -12.02 36.51
C SER A 58 -22.97 -10.92 36.76
N TYR A 59 -23.03 -9.83 35.99
CA TYR A 59 -22.46 -8.54 36.42
C TYR A 59 -23.25 -7.98 37.62
N ARG A 60 -22.86 -8.36 38.85
CA ARG A 60 -23.47 -7.88 40.10
C ARG A 60 -22.53 -6.95 40.85
N LYS A 61 -23.05 -5.80 41.27
CA LYS A 61 -22.30 -4.75 41.99
C LYS A 61 -21.76 -5.27 43.34
N GLY A 62 -20.53 -4.91 43.68
CA GLY A 62 -19.88 -5.21 44.96
C GLY A 62 -19.03 -4.04 45.46
N THR A 63 -19.67 -3.00 46.00
CA THR A 63 -18.97 -1.86 46.63
C THR A 63 -18.64 -2.13 48.10
N ALA A 64 -17.36 -2.26 48.41
CA ALA A 64 -16.78 -2.08 49.74
C ALA A 64 -15.43 -1.33 49.57
N MET A 65 -15.28 -0.10 50.04
CA MET A 65 -14.97 0.25 51.43
C MET A 65 -13.67 -0.38 51.96
N LEU A 66 -12.58 0.38 51.85
CA LEU A 66 -11.66 0.60 52.97
C LEU A 66 -11.48 2.13 53.11
N LYS A 67 -11.41 2.62 54.35
CA LYS A 67 -11.60 4.03 54.72
C LYS A 67 -10.76 4.35 55.97
N MET A 68 -10.48 5.64 56.18
CA MET A 68 -9.66 6.21 57.27
C MET A 68 -8.13 6.06 57.05
N GLY A 69 -7.26 6.93 57.59
CA GLY A 69 -7.50 8.07 58.49
C GLY A 69 -6.58 9.28 58.21
N PRO A 70 -6.78 10.44 58.88
CA PRO A 70 -6.48 11.75 58.28
C PRO A 70 -5.49 12.64 59.04
N SER A 71 -4.91 13.63 58.33
CA SER A 71 -4.49 14.91 58.92
C SER A 71 -4.54 16.06 57.91
N SER A 72 -4.83 17.27 58.40
CA SER A 72 -5.01 18.54 57.69
C SER A 72 -5.06 19.67 58.76
N PRO A 73 -5.24 20.97 58.47
CA PRO A 73 -5.08 21.75 57.23
C PRO A 73 -4.16 22.99 57.44
N ARG A 74 -4.04 23.91 56.45
CA ARG A 74 -4.32 25.38 56.57
C ARG A 74 -3.85 26.21 55.35
N HIS A 75 -4.64 27.26 55.06
CA HIS A 75 -4.74 28.11 53.86
C HIS A 75 -3.57 29.08 53.53
N PRO A 76 -3.51 29.65 52.28
CA PRO A 76 -2.53 30.66 51.81
C PRO A 76 -3.09 32.12 51.82
N PRO A 77 -2.31 33.16 51.40
CA PRO A 77 -2.70 33.90 50.18
C PRO A 77 -1.58 34.52 49.29
N ARG A 78 -2.04 35.26 48.27
CA ARG A 78 -1.46 36.19 47.26
C ARG A 78 -0.78 37.49 47.83
N PRO A 79 -0.28 38.47 47.01
CA PRO A 79 0.55 38.48 45.77
C PRO A 79 1.65 39.62 45.79
N ARG A 80 2.07 40.15 44.61
CA ARG A 80 2.90 41.36 44.31
C ARG A 80 4.44 41.16 44.29
N ASP A 81 5.28 42.03 43.70
CA ASP A 81 5.27 42.91 42.48
C ASP A 81 6.72 43.47 42.31
N ALA A 82 7.18 43.79 41.08
CA ALA A 82 8.34 44.69 40.74
C ALA A 82 9.76 44.30 41.25
N ASP A 83 10.88 44.97 40.88
CA ASP A 83 11.47 45.28 39.55
C ASP A 83 12.96 45.76 39.75
N TYR A 84 13.72 46.00 38.66
CA TYR A 84 14.94 46.86 38.58
C TYR A 84 16.25 46.40 39.32
N LEU A 85 17.50 46.81 39.01
CA LEU A 85 18.26 47.54 37.94
C LEU A 85 19.75 47.03 38.03
N LEU A 86 20.50 46.68 36.97
CA LEU A 86 21.24 47.47 35.94
C LEU A 86 22.54 48.18 36.41
N LEU A 87 23.70 47.81 35.81
CA LEU A 87 24.99 48.54 35.62
C LEU A 87 25.87 47.69 34.65
N ALA A 88 26.74 48.17 33.73
CA ALA A 88 26.91 49.47 33.06
C ALA A 88 27.73 49.34 31.72
N HIS A 89 27.79 50.44 30.96
CA HIS A 89 28.28 50.68 29.57
C HIS A 89 29.76 51.20 29.49
N PRO A 90 30.41 51.53 28.31
CA PRO A 90 30.20 51.21 26.88
C PRO A 90 31.53 50.77 26.10
N PRO A 91 32.02 51.28 24.91
CA PRO A 91 32.60 50.42 23.83
C PRO A 91 34.10 50.78 23.49
N PRO A 92 34.62 51.33 22.33
CA PRO A 92 34.10 51.77 21.00
C PRO A 92 34.88 51.31 19.71
N ALA A 93 34.29 51.62 18.53
CA ALA A 93 34.91 51.97 17.22
C ALA A 93 35.66 50.95 16.29
N LEU A 94 35.61 51.27 14.98
CA LEU A 94 36.28 50.65 13.81
C LEU A 94 37.34 51.60 13.23
N PRO A 95 38.33 51.08 12.48
CA PRO A 95 38.68 51.69 11.18
C PRO A 95 38.79 50.64 10.05
N ALA A 96 39.19 51.06 8.85
CA ALA A 96 39.06 50.28 7.61
C ALA A 96 40.32 50.23 6.71
N ALA A 97 40.25 49.33 5.72
CA ALA A 97 40.94 49.33 4.42
C ALA A 97 42.32 48.64 4.22
N ALA A 98 42.39 47.98 3.06
CA ALA A 98 43.51 47.86 2.11
C ALA A 98 44.52 46.67 2.14
N HIS A 99 44.63 46.07 0.94
CA HIS A 99 45.77 45.44 0.27
C HIS A 99 46.37 44.06 0.65
N ARG A 100 46.26 43.15 -0.34
CA ARG A 100 47.27 42.23 -0.92
C ARG A 100 48.16 41.38 0.02
N GLY A 101 48.06 40.06 -0.14
CA GLY A 101 49.13 39.11 0.17
C GLY A 101 48.68 37.67 -0.04
N ALA A 102 49.35 36.92 -0.92
CA ALA A 102 49.03 35.50 -1.15
C ALA A 102 49.77 34.60 -0.14
N LEU A 103 49.09 33.58 0.39
CA LEU A 103 49.71 32.40 0.96
C LEU A 103 48.80 31.19 0.68
N CYS A 104 49.39 30.07 0.25
CA CYS A 104 48.63 28.89 -0.18
C CYS A 104 48.22 28.02 1.02
N ALA A 105 46.94 27.71 1.13
CA ALA A 105 46.43 26.68 2.04
C ALA A 105 45.38 25.82 1.30
N GLN A 106 45.84 24.73 0.69
CA GLN A 106 45.03 23.86 -0.15
C GLN A 106 44.19 22.91 0.72
N GLN A 107 42.96 23.31 1.05
CA GLN A 107 42.03 22.41 1.73
C GLN A 107 41.66 21.24 0.81
N PRO A 108 41.86 19.97 1.22
CA PRO A 108 41.37 18.84 0.45
C PRO A 108 39.84 18.87 0.45
N GLY A 109 39.24 18.78 -0.74
CA GLY A 109 37.79 18.82 -0.88
C GLY A 109 37.14 17.71 -0.07
N ALA A 110 36.23 18.08 0.83
CA ALA A 110 35.43 17.11 1.58
C ALA A 110 34.60 16.28 0.60
N ALA A 111 35.03 15.04 0.36
CA ALA A 111 34.34 14.13 -0.54
C ALA A 111 32.91 13.91 -0.02
N GLU A 112 31.92 14.46 -0.72
CA GLU A 112 30.51 14.32 -0.33
C GLU A 112 30.13 12.84 -0.43
N VAL A 113 30.14 12.14 0.71
CA VAL A 113 29.84 10.72 0.81
C VAL A 113 28.54 10.45 0.06
N PRO A 114 28.54 9.64 -1.02
CA PRO A 114 27.36 9.43 -1.82
C PRO A 114 26.28 8.76 -0.98
N ARG A 115 25.36 9.57 -0.43
CA ARG A 115 24.24 9.07 0.38
C ARG A 115 23.55 7.98 -0.43
N PRO A 116 23.42 6.74 0.08
CA PRO A 116 22.89 5.64 -0.72
C PRO A 116 21.46 5.96 -1.11
N ARG A 117 21.28 6.43 -2.35
CA ARG A 117 19.99 6.75 -2.96
C ARG A 117 19.29 5.42 -3.25
N LEU A 118 18.74 4.78 -2.22
CA LEU A 118 17.92 3.57 -2.35
C LEU A 118 16.90 3.85 -3.46
N PRO A 119 16.97 3.14 -4.61
CA PRO A 119 16.18 3.49 -5.76
C PRO A 119 14.71 3.34 -5.39
N ILE A 120 13.91 4.38 -5.63
CA ILE A 120 12.51 4.50 -5.18
C ILE A 120 11.70 3.22 -5.50
N LYS A 121 11.99 2.60 -6.66
CA LYS A 121 11.53 1.28 -7.10
C LYS A 121 11.65 0.19 -6.00
N GLN A 122 12.82 0.01 -5.39
CA GLN A 122 13.03 -0.97 -4.32
C GLN A 122 12.25 -0.62 -3.06
N ILE A 123 12.22 0.66 -2.66
CA ILE A 123 11.47 1.13 -1.49
C ILE A 123 9.98 0.80 -1.64
N VAL A 124 9.34 1.20 -2.76
CA VAL A 124 7.90 0.95 -2.96
C VAL A 124 7.57 -0.54 -3.11
N LEU A 125 8.46 -1.36 -3.67
CA LEU A 125 8.28 -2.81 -3.75
C LEU A 125 8.38 -3.48 -2.37
N ALA A 126 9.40 -3.14 -1.57
CA ALA A 126 9.55 -3.68 -0.21
C ALA A 126 8.38 -3.29 0.70
N LEU A 127 7.91 -2.04 0.59
CA LEU A 127 6.70 -1.58 1.30
C LEU A 127 5.46 -2.35 0.85
N LEU A 128 5.29 -2.64 -0.45
CA LEU A 128 4.15 -3.41 -0.94
C LEU A 128 4.19 -4.87 -0.44
N VAL A 129 5.37 -5.48 -0.35
CA VAL A 129 5.53 -6.82 0.26
C VAL A 129 5.05 -6.81 1.72
N MET A 130 5.52 -5.84 2.51
CA MET A 130 5.15 -5.72 3.93
C MET A 130 3.66 -5.39 4.12
N GLN A 131 3.14 -4.39 3.40
CA GLN A 131 1.75 -3.95 3.48
C GLN A 131 0.79 -5.09 3.12
N ASN A 132 1.02 -5.80 2.01
CA ASN A 132 0.15 -6.91 1.61
C ASN A 132 0.21 -8.08 2.60
N ALA A 133 1.39 -8.38 3.17
CA ALA A 133 1.53 -9.45 4.15
C ALA A 133 0.73 -9.15 5.42
N CYS A 134 0.88 -7.93 5.96
CA CYS A 134 0.12 -7.46 7.11
C CYS A 134 -1.38 -7.33 6.82
N GLN A 135 -1.78 -6.91 5.62
CA GLN A 135 -3.17 -6.86 5.19
C GLN A 135 -3.83 -8.25 5.16
N MET A 136 -3.11 -9.27 4.69
CA MET A 136 -3.66 -10.63 4.67
C MET A 136 -3.79 -11.22 6.08
N LEU A 137 -2.85 -10.95 6.99
CA LEU A 137 -2.99 -11.33 8.40
C LEU A 137 -4.14 -10.59 9.08
N SER A 138 -4.28 -9.28 8.85
CA SER A 138 -5.34 -8.46 9.47
C SER A 138 -6.73 -8.89 9.01
N MET A 139 -6.90 -9.16 7.70
CA MET A 139 -8.12 -9.73 7.11
C MET A 139 -8.45 -11.15 7.62
N ARG A 140 -7.43 -11.95 7.96
CA ARG A 140 -7.63 -13.29 8.54
C ARG A 140 -8.01 -13.21 10.02
N TYR A 141 -7.34 -12.36 10.79
CA TYR A 141 -7.58 -12.16 12.22
C TYR A 141 -8.94 -11.50 12.51
N SER A 142 -9.37 -10.52 11.70
CA SER A 142 -10.70 -9.89 11.82
C SER A 142 -11.88 -10.81 11.49
N ARG A 143 -11.63 -11.91 10.77
CA ARG A 143 -12.62 -12.96 10.45
C ARG A 143 -12.59 -14.16 11.41
N ILE A 144 -11.66 -14.18 12.36
CA ILE A 144 -11.59 -15.20 13.42
C ILE A 144 -12.06 -14.59 14.74
N ASN A 145 -11.64 -13.36 15.06
CA ASN A 145 -12.08 -12.60 16.21
C ASN A 145 -13.38 -11.83 15.89
N ILE A 146 -14.41 -12.58 15.52
CA ILE A 146 -15.73 -12.05 15.19
C ILE A 146 -16.37 -11.50 16.48
N SER A 147 -16.57 -10.17 16.52
CA SER A 147 -17.52 -9.55 17.46
C SER A 147 -18.93 -10.08 17.20
N SER A 148 -19.83 -10.07 18.17
CA SER A 148 -21.12 -10.78 18.14
C SER A 148 -22.03 -10.51 16.92
N ILE A 149 -21.78 -9.43 16.17
CA ILE A 149 -22.33 -9.19 14.83
C ILE A 149 -21.16 -9.12 13.83
N PRO A 150 -21.13 -9.93 12.76
CA PRO A 150 -20.09 -9.88 11.74
C PRO A 150 -20.23 -8.63 10.85
N TYR A 151 -19.10 -8.08 10.39
CA TYR A 151 -19.09 -6.92 9.50
C TYR A 151 -19.38 -7.30 8.04
N LEU A 152 -20.11 -6.42 7.33
CA LEU A 152 -20.36 -6.60 5.89
C LEU A 152 -19.10 -6.30 5.07
N ALA A 153 -18.70 -7.24 4.22
CA ALA A 153 -17.52 -7.07 3.37
C ALA A 153 -17.69 -5.99 2.29
N SER A 154 -18.92 -5.72 1.85
CA SER A 154 -19.22 -4.71 0.84
C SER A 154 -19.11 -3.28 1.37
N THR A 155 -19.69 -2.99 2.54
CA THR A 155 -19.57 -1.68 3.20
C THR A 155 -18.12 -1.38 3.60
N ALA A 156 -17.35 -2.41 3.96
CA ALA A 156 -15.90 -2.32 4.17
C ALA A 156 -15.14 -1.91 2.88
N VAL A 157 -15.51 -2.45 1.70
CA VAL A 157 -14.93 -2.03 0.41
C VAL A 157 -15.27 -0.57 0.11
N VAL A 158 -16.55 -0.15 0.24
CA VAL A 158 -16.95 1.26 0.08
C VAL A 158 -16.14 2.18 0.98
N SER A 159 -16.00 1.82 2.26
CA SER A 159 -15.24 2.58 3.25
C SER A 159 -13.77 2.72 2.85
N SER A 160 -13.17 1.68 2.24
CA SER A 160 -11.78 1.72 1.77
C SER A 160 -11.56 2.61 0.54
N GLU A 161 -12.53 2.71 -0.36
CA GLU A 161 -12.48 3.65 -1.49
C GLU A 161 -12.63 5.11 -1.01
N VAL A 162 -13.52 5.37 -0.04
CA VAL A 162 -13.66 6.70 0.58
C VAL A 162 -12.36 7.14 1.26
N ILE A 163 -11.71 6.27 2.04
CA ILE A 163 -10.38 6.56 2.65
C ILE A 163 -9.32 6.82 1.57
N LYS A 164 -9.31 6.04 0.48
CA LYS A 164 -8.37 6.18 -0.64
C LYS A 164 -8.50 7.53 -1.34
N VAL A 165 -9.73 7.95 -1.67
CA VAL A 165 -10.03 9.26 -2.29
C VAL A 165 -9.73 10.40 -1.32
N GLY A 166 -10.18 10.30 -0.06
CA GLY A 166 -9.91 11.30 0.98
C GLY A 166 -8.42 11.54 1.22
N THR A 167 -7.63 10.46 1.28
CA THR A 167 -6.17 10.54 1.43
C THR A 167 -5.51 11.23 0.23
N CYS A 168 -5.97 10.97 -1.01
CA CYS A 168 -5.47 11.68 -2.18
C CYS A 168 -5.81 13.18 -2.15
N LEU A 169 -7.02 13.55 -1.71
CA LEU A 169 -7.44 14.94 -1.54
C LEU A 169 -6.59 15.66 -0.49
N ILE A 170 -6.32 15.02 0.67
CA ILE A 170 -5.44 15.56 1.72
C ILE A 170 -4.01 15.77 1.18
N ILE A 171 -3.44 14.79 0.47
CA ILE A 171 -2.10 14.92 -0.13
C ILE A 171 -2.04 16.07 -1.14
N LEU A 172 -3.08 16.26 -1.96
CA LEU A 172 -3.14 17.37 -2.94
C LEU A 172 -3.39 18.74 -2.27
N LEU A 173 -4.19 18.82 -1.21
CA LEU A 173 -4.34 20.03 -0.37
C LEU A 173 -2.98 20.48 0.18
N LEU A 174 -2.20 19.54 0.73
CA LEU A 174 -0.87 19.80 1.27
C LEU A 174 0.18 20.17 0.19
N GLN A 175 -0.01 19.72 -1.06
CA GLN A 175 0.87 20.05 -2.19
C GLN A 175 0.54 21.39 -2.87
N HIS A 176 -0.74 21.71 -3.07
CA HIS A 176 -1.17 22.82 -3.94
C HIS A 176 -2.02 23.91 -3.25
N LYS A 177 -2.41 23.71 -1.98
CA LYS A 177 -3.23 24.65 -1.18
C LYS A 177 -4.41 25.20 -1.99
N GLN A 178 -4.54 26.53 -2.11
CA GLN A 178 -5.66 27.23 -2.74
C GLN A 178 -5.85 26.92 -4.24
N LYS A 179 -4.85 26.36 -4.95
CA LYS A 179 -5.01 26.01 -6.37
C LYS A 179 -5.76 24.69 -6.60
N LEU A 180 -6.07 23.93 -5.56
CA LEU A 180 -6.70 22.61 -5.67
C LEU A 180 -8.03 22.57 -6.46
N PRO A 181 -9.06 23.38 -6.18
CA PRO A 181 -10.35 23.26 -6.87
C PRO A 181 -10.23 23.52 -8.37
N SER A 182 -9.38 24.46 -8.79
CA SER A 182 -9.08 24.73 -10.20
C SER A 182 -8.42 23.52 -10.89
N ILE A 183 -7.41 22.93 -10.23
CA ILE A 183 -6.70 21.74 -10.74
C ILE A 183 -7.65 20.53 -10.84
N LEU A 184 -8.50 20.30 -9.83
CA LEU A 184 -9.48 19.20 -9.85
C LEU A 184 -10.54 19.42 -10.94
N TYR A 185 -11.05 20.64 -11.11
CA TYR A 185 -12.00 20.95 -12.17
C TYR A 185 -11.42 20.70 -13.57
N GLN A 186 -10.20 21.20 -13.82
CA GLN A 186 -9.50 20.97 -15.09
C GLN A 186 -9.22 19.49 -15.36
N GLU A 187 -8.63 18.76 -14.42
CA GLU A 187 -8.23 17.37 -14.67
C GLU A 187 -9.39 16.37 -14.60
N VAL A 188 -10.44 16.60 -13.82
CA VAL A 188 -11.59 15.66 -13.72
C VAL A 188 -12.65 15.95 -14.77
N PHE A 189 -13.08 17.21 -14.91
CA PHE A 189 -14.24 17.60 -15.74
C PHE A 189 -13.84 18.10 -17.13
N VAL A 190 -12.87 19.02 -17.24
CA VAL A 190 -12.44 19.52 -18.56
C VAL A 190 -11.71 18.42 -19.35
N ASN A 191 -10.79 17.70 -18.70
CA ASN A 191 -10.07 16.55 -19.26
C ASN A 191 -10.91 15.24 -19.24
N TRP A 192 -12.23 15.30 -19.41
CA TRP A 192 -13.14 14.15 -19.33
C TRP A 192 -12.72 12.95 -20.21
N ARG A 193 -12.11 13.20 -21.38
CA ARG A 193 -11.58 12.14 -22.27
C ARG A 193 -10.45 11.32 -21.62
N MET A 194 -9.72 11.88 -20.66
CA MET A 194 -8.71 11.18 -19.87
C MET A 194 -9.34 10.50 -18.64
N THR A 195 -10.34 11.12 -18.01
CA THR A 195 -11.17 10.49 -16.96
C THR A 195 -11.88 9.24 -17.49
N LEU A 196 -12.42 9.26 -18.71
CA LEU A 196 -13.04 8.10 -19.37
C LEU A 196 -12.05 6.96 -19.63
N LYS A 197 -10.80 7.27 -20.01
CA LYS A 197 -9.74 6.25 -20.13
C LYS A 197 -9.44 5.59 -18.78
N VAL A 198 -9.58 6.31 -17.66
CA VAL A 198 -9.46 5.78 -16.29
C VAL A 198 -10.71 5.00 -15.85
N ALA A 199 -11.88 5.23 -16.46
CA ALA A 199 -13.07 4.41 -16.24
C ALA A 199 -12.94 2.98 -16.80
N VAL A 200 -12.27 2.81 -17.95
CA VAL A 200 -12.04 1.49 -18.60
C VAL A 200 -11.50 0.42 -17.63
N PRO A 201 -10.39 0.61 -16.90
CA PRO A 201 -9.88 -0.42 -15.99
C PRO A 201 -10.82 -0.65 -14.80
N ALA A 202 -11.54 0.36 -14.31
CA ALA A 202 -12.53 0.17 -13.24
C ALA A 202 -13.69 -0.73 -13.69
N PHE A 203 -14.23 -0.50 -14.90
CA PHE A 203 -15.26 -1.35 -15.50
C PHE A 203 -14.76 -2.78 -15.75
N VAL A 204 -13.53 -2.94 -16.27
CA VAL A 204 -12.95 -4.27 -16.49
C VAL A 204 -12.73 -5.02 -15.17
N TYR A 205 -12.25 -4.36 -14.11
CA TYR A 205 -12.15 -4.96 -12.77
C TYR A 205 -13.52 -5.34 -12.20
N MET A 206 -14.59 -4.59 -12.48
CA MET A 206 -15.96 -4.95 -12.08
C MET A 206 -16.45 -6.22 -12.79
N VAL A 207 -16.29 -6.32 -14.12
CA VAL A 207 -16.65 -7.52 -14.89
C VAL A 207 -15.84 -8.73 -14.44
N GLN A 208 -14.53 -8.55 -14.22
CA GLN A 208 -13.62 -9.56 -13.66
C GLN A 208 -14.09 -10.08 -12.30
N ASN A 209 -14.53 -9.21 -11.38
CA ASN A 209 -15.02 -9.62 -10.07
C ASN A 209 -16.32 -10.46 -10.17
N ASN A 210 -17.20 -10.12 -11.11
CA ASN A 210 -18.42 -10.90 -11.38
C ASN A 210 -18.09 -12.27 -11.99
N LEU A 211 -17.12 -12.35 -12.91
CA LEU A 211 -16.63 -13.63 -13.45
C LEU A 211 -15.98 -14.51 -12.36
N LEU A 212 -15.26 -13.91 -11.40
CA LEU A 212 -14.73 -14.65 -10.24
C LEU A 212 -15.84 -15.19 -9.35
N PHE A 213 -16.94 -14.45 -9.14
CA PHE A 213 -18.10 -14.95 -8.41
C PHE A 213 -18.71 -16.17 -9.13
N ILE A 214 -18.98 -16.05 -10.44
CA ILE A 214 -19.48 -17.15 -11.29
C ILE A 214 -18.55 -18.37 -11.21
N ALA A 215 -17.22 -18.18 -11.26
CA ALA A 215 -16.25 -19.25 -11.09
C ALA A 215 -16.39 -19.93 -9.71
N THR A 216 -16.42 -19.17 -8.61
CA THR A 216 -16.57 -19.73 -7.25
C THR A 216 -17.94 -20.35 -6.96
N SER A 217 -18.95 -20.13 -7.81
CA SER A 217 -20.23 -20.85 -7.76
C SER A 217 -20.24 -22.14 -8.60
N ASN A 218 -19.23 -22.35 -9.46
CA ASN A 218 -19.18 -23.46 -10.43
C ASN A 218 -17.95 -24.38 -10.30
N LEU A 219 -16.95 -23.97 -9.54
CA LEU A 219 -15.75 -24.74 -9.18
C LEU A 219 -15.48 -24.57 -7.68
N ASP A 220 -14.71 -25.49 -7.11
CA ASP A 220 -14.22 -25.34 -5.74
C ASP A 220 -13.25 -24.15 -5.60
N ALA A 221 -13.09 -23.68 -4.37
CA ALA A 221 -12.29 -22.50 -4.07
C ALA A 221 -10.78 -22.70 -4.29
N ALA A 222 -10.26 -23.93 -4.24
CA ALA A 222 -8.85 -24.23 -4.46
C ALA A 222 -8.51 -24.12 -5.94
N THR A 223 -9.28 -24.80 -6.79
CA THR A 223 -9.16 -24.74 -8.25
C THR A 223 -9.32 -23.31 -8.74
N CYS A 224 -10.37 -22.60 -8.29
CA CYS A 224 -10.54 -21.17 -8.59
C CYS A 224 -9.29 -20.35 -8.28
N GLN A 225 -8.77 -20.44 -7.05
CA GLN A 225 -7.63 -19.62 -6.63
C GLN A 225 -6.35 -19.96 -7.39
N ILE A 226 -6.07 -21.25 -7.59
CA ILE A 226 -4.86 -21.73 -8.28
C ILE A 226 -4.89 -21.31 -9.74
N THR A 227 -5.98 -21.60 -10.48
CA THR A 227 -6.13 -21.18 -11.87
C THR A 227 -6.11 -19.67 -12.00
N TYR A 228 -6.64 -18.92 -11.02
CA TYR A 228 -6.61 -17.45 -11.04
C TYR A 228 -5.18 -16.87 -10.96
N GLN A 229 -4.14 -17.63 -10.63
CA GLN A 229 -2.75 -17.14 -10.67
C GLN A 229 -2.18 -17.04 -12.11
N LEU A 230 -2.85 -17.61 -13.12
CA LEU A 230 -2.55 -17.39 -14.54
C LEU A 230 -2.59 -15.90 -14.94
N LYS A 231 -3.25 -15.03 -14.14
CA LYS A 231 -3.22 -13.57 -14.30
C LYS A 231 -1.81 -12.96 -14.34
N VAL A 232 -0.81 -13.64 -13.78
CA VAL A 232 0.61 -13.23 -13.87
C VAL A 232 1.11 -13.34 -15.31
N LEU A 233 0.78 -14.43 -16.00
CA LEU A 233 1.17 -14.68 -17.39
C LEU A 233 0.39 -13.77 -18.36
N THR A 234 -0.91 -13.57 -18.14
CA THR A 234 -1.69 -12.61 -18.95
C THR A 234 -1.20 -11.17 -18.74
N THR A 235 -0.81 -10.80 -17.50
CA THR A 235 -0.17 -9.51 -17.22
C THR A 235 1.12 -9.33 -18.02
N ALA A 236 1.98 -10.35 -18.08
CA ALA A 236 3.20 -10.31 -18.88
C ALA A 236 2.92 -10.24 -20.39
N LEU A 237 1.95 -11.02 -20.89
CA LEU A 237 1.51 -10.99 -22.29
C LEU A 237 1.03 -9.59 -22.71
N PHE A 238 0.14 -8.98 -21.92
CA PHE A 238 -0.31 -7.61 -22.18
C PHE A 238 0.81 -6.58 -22.00
N ALA A 239 1.78 -6.80 -21.11
CA ALA A 239 2.95 -5.92 -21.00
C ALA A 239 3.83 -5.94 -22.25
N VAL A 240 3.94 -7.08 -22.95
CA VAL A 240 4.58 -7.13 -24.27
C VAL A 240 3.72 -6.42 -25.32
N THR A 241 2.45 -6.78 -25.47
CA THR A 241 1.62 -6.30 -26.59
C THR A 241 1.14 -4.85 -26.46
N MET A 242 0.83 -4.37 -25.24
CA MET A 242 0.26 -3.03 -25.02
C MET A 242 1.28 -1.96 -24.64
N LEU A 243 2.43 -2.36 -24.06
CA LEU A 243 3.51 -1.46 -23.63
C LEU A 243 4.82 -1.65 -24.41
N GLY A 244 4.90 -2.64 -25.32
CA GLY A 244 6.09 -2.90 -26.14
C GLY A 244 7.29 -3.45 -25.35
N LYS A 245 7.08 -3.99 -24.14
CA LYS A 245 8.19 -4.53 -23.33
C LYS A 245 8.79 -5.77 -23.99
N ARG A 246 10.12 -5.84 -24.07
CA ARG A 246 10.84 -7.05 -24.50
C ARG A 246 11.18 -7.89 -23.27
N ILE A 247 10.58 -9.07 -23.16
CA ILE A 247 10.82 -10.03 -22.06
C ILE A 247 11.59 -11.23 -22.63
N ARG A 248 12.80 -11.49 -22.11
CA ARG A 248 13.64 -12.62 -22.54
C ARG A 248 13.03 -13.97 -22.13
N PRO A 249 13.31 -15.09 -22.83
CA PRO A 249 12.79 -16.43 -22.48
C PRO A 249 13.07 -16.85 -21.03
N VAL A 250 14.24 -16.53 -20.48
CA VAL A 250 14.59 -16.79 -19.06
C VAL A 250 13.62 -16.09 -18.10
N LYS A 251 13.17 -14.88 -18.44
CA LYS A 251 12.20 -14.10 -17.64
C LYS A 251 10.77 -14.61 -17.82
N TRP A 252 10.43 -15.18 -18.97
CA TRP A 252 9.19 -15.96 -19.14
C TRP A 252 9.19 -17.23 -18.28
N PHE A 253 10.29 -18.00 -18.28
CA PHE A 253 10.43 -19.17 -17.42
C PHE A 253 10.31 -18.80 -15.93
N ALA A 254 10.94 -17.70 -15.50
CA ALA A 254 10.78 -17.18 -14.13
C ALA A 254 9.33 -16.82 -13.79
N LEU A 255 8.53 -16.32 -14.74
CA LEU A 255 7.10 -16.03 -14.53
C LEU A 255 6.26 -17.32 -14.39
N CYS A 256 6.55 -18.36 -15.19
CA CYS A 256 5.92 -19.67 -15.04
C CYS A 256 6.29 -20.33 -13.69
N LEU A 257 7.56 -20.25 -13.31
CA LEU A 257 8.08 -20.73 -12.02
C LEU A 257 7.42 -20.01 -10.83
N LEU A 258 7.16 -18.70 -10.97
CA LEU A 258 6.42 -17.92 -9.98
C LEU A 258 4.98 -18.44 -9.82
N VAL A 259 4.26 -18.68 -10.92
CA VAL A 259 2.87 -19.19 -10.87
C VAL A 259 2.80 -20.56 -10.22
N ALA A 260 3.72 -21.48 -10.57
CA ALA A 260 3.84 -22.78 -9.92
C ALA A 260 4.14 -22.63 -8.41
N GLY A 261 5.06 -21.75 -8.04
CA GLY A 261 5.37 -21.44 -6.64
C GLY A 261 4.17 -20.93 -5.84
N ILE A 262 3.41 -19.97 -6.37
CA ILE A 262 2.19 -19.46 -5.70
C ILE A 262 1.16 -20.58 -5.52
N ALA A 263 0.97 -21.45 -6.52
CA ALA A 263 0.03 -22.57 -6.44
C ALA A 263 0.39 -23.54 -5.29
N LEU A 264 1.66 -23.94 -5.20
CA LEU A 264 2.14 -24.81 -4.13
C LEU A 264 2.07 -24.15 -2.74
N VAL A 265 2.41 -22.86 -2.64
CA VAL A 265 2.28 -22.07 -1.39
C VAL A 265 0.82 -21.99 -0.93
N GLN A 266 -0.15 -21.98 -1.84
CA GLN A 266 -1.57 -21.82 -1.49
C GLN A 266 -2.32 -23.13 -1.30
N ALA A 267 -1.92 -24.24 -1.93
CA ALA A 267 -2.61 -25.54 -1.85
C ALA A 267 -2.94 -26.02 -0.41
N PRO A 268 -2.05 -25.91 0.60
CA PRO A 268 -2.37 -26.32 1.98
C PRO A 268 -3.51 -25.52 2.63
N SER A 269 -3.77 -24.29 2.16
CA SER A 269 -4.87 -23.45 2.67
C SER A 269 -6.25 -23.99 2.29
N PHE A 270 -6.31 -24.93 1.34
CA PHE A 270 -7.56 -25.52 0.85
C PHE A 270 -7.73 -26.99 1.27
N SER A 271 -6.65 -27.75 1.44
CA SER A 271 -6.72 -29.16 1.87
C SER A 271 -7.47 -29.30 3.21
N ASN A 272 -7.28 -28.37 4.14
CA ASN A 272 -7.99 -28.35 5.44
C ASN A 272 -9.49 -27.95 5.33
N LYS A 273 -10.03 -27.81 4.11
CA LYS A 273 -11.45 -27.63 3.79
C LYS A 273 -11.94 -28.63 2.72
N ALA A 274 -11.15 -29.65 2.37
CA ALA A 274 -11.48 -30.62 1.31
C ALA A 274 -12.52 -31.68 1.72
N VAL A 275 -13.13 -31.56 2.91
CA VAL A 275 -14.27 -32.39 3.35
C VAL A 275 -15.54 -31.54 3.22
N ALA A 276 -16.55 -32.10 2.54
CA ALA A 276 -17.87 -31.50 2.25
C ALA A 276 -17.91 -30.31 1.25
N ALA A 277 -17.59 -30.59 -0.02
CA ALA A 277 -18.01 -29.75 -1.15
C ALA A 277 -18.18 -30.57 -2.45
N THR A 278 -19.27 -31.34 -2.57
CA THR A 278 -19.65 -31.94 -3.86
C THR A 278 -20.11 -30.83 -4.79
N SER A 279 -19.28 -30.48 -5.78
CA SER A 279 -19.55 -29.35 -6.68
C SER A 279 -20.65 -29.66 -7.70
N VAL A 280 -21.88 -29.22 -7.41
CA VAL A 280 -23.06 -29.37 -8.30
C VAL A 280 -23.02 -28.39 -9.50
N GLY A 281 -22.11 -27.41 -9.49
CA GLY A 281 -21.96 -26.44 -10.57
C GLY A 281 -21.25 -26.98 -11.82
N ASN A 282 -21.27 -26.22 -12.92
CA ASN A 282 -20.72 -26.61 -14.22
C ASN A 282 -19.21 -26.30 -14.29
N PRO A 283 -18.30 -27.29 -14.30
CA PRO A 283 -16.86 -27.03 -14.23
C PRO A 283 -16.35 -26.26 -15.45
N VAL A 284 -16.90 -26.48 -16.65
CA VAL A 284 -16.50 -25.80 -17.89
C VAL A 284 -16.86 -24.32 -17.84
N LEU A 285 -18.04 -23.97 -17.29
CA LEU A 285 -18.44 -22.60 -17.04
C LEU A 285 -17.51 -21.92 -16.01
N GLY A 286 -17.17 -22.62 -14.92
CA GLY A 286 -16.26 -22.08 -13.91
C GLY A 286 -14.83 -21.87 -14.43
N PHE A 287 -14.29 -22.83 -15.18
CA PHE A 287 -12.95 -22.74 -15.77
C PHE A 287 -12.86 -21.62 -16.82
N SER A 288 -13.84 -21.52 -17.71
CA SER A 288 -13.89 -20.44 -18.70
C SER A 288 -14.05 -19.07 -18.04
N ALA A 289 -14.88 -18.94 -16.99
CA ALA A 289 -15.04 -17.71 -16.23
C ALA A 289 -13.74 -17.27 -15.52
N VAL A 290 -13.03 -18.17 -14.84
CA VAL A 290 -11.76 -17.80 -14.16
C VAL A 290 -10.63 -17.49 -15.14
N VAL A 291 -10.55 -18.19 -16.28
CA VAL A 291 -9.57 -17.87 -17.34
C VAL A 291 -9.88 -16.50 -17.96
N ALA A 292 -11.15 -16.20 -18.26
CA ALA A 292 -11.56 -14.87 -18.72
C ALA A 292 -11.21 -13.79 -17.68
N ALA A 293 -11.46 -14.03 -16.39
CA ALA A 293 -11.06 -13.13 -15.31
C ALA A 293 -9.53 -12.91 -15.24
N CYS A 294 -8.71 -13.92 -15.54
CA CYS A 294 -7.26 -13.74 -15.68
C CYS A 294 -6.88 -12.80 -16.83
N PHE A 295 -7.51 -12.93 -18.00
CA PHE A 295 -7.24 -12.02 -19.12
C PHE A 295 -7.67 -10.58 -18.80
N LEU A 296 -8.87 -10.39 -18.25
CA LEU A 296 -9.34 -9.07 -17.81
C LEU A 296 -8.41 -8.45 -16.75
N SER A 297 -7.90 -9.25 -15.80
CA SER A 297 -6.95 -8.78 -14.78
C SER A 297 -5.62 -8.33 -15.36
N GLY A 298 -5.11 -9.01 -16.39
CA GLY A 298 -3.88 -8.62 -17.06
C GLY A 298 -4.07 -7.33 -17.85
N PHE A 299 -5.16 -7.26 -18.62
CA PHE A 299 -5.52 -6.09 -19.42
C PHE A 299 -5.72 -4.83 -18.56
N ALA A 300 -6.57 -4.89 -17.52
CA ALA A 300 -6.87 -3.73 -16.68
C ALA A 300 -5.63 -3.21 -15.93
N GLY A 301 -4.76 -4.11 -15.45
CA GLY A 301 -3.52 -3.76 -14.78
C GLY A 301 -2.51 -3.08 -15.70
N ILE A 302 -2.36 -3.57 -16.93
CA ILE A 302 -1.44 -2.99 -17.93
C ILE A 302 -2.01 -1.72 -18.57
N TRP A 303 -3.32 -1.64 -18.78
CA TRP A 303 -4.01 -0.41 -19.20
C TRP A 303 -3.83 0.70 -18.16
N PHE A 304 -3.96 0.38 -16.86
CA PHE A 304 -3.68 1.32 -15.78
C PHE A 304 -2.19 1.73 -15.72
N GLU A 305 -1.25 0.80 -15.93
CA GLU A 305 0.18 1.13 -16.09
C GLU A 305 0.40 2.10 -17.27
N LYS A 306 -0.26 1.87 -18.40
CA LYS A 306 -0.16 2.71 -19.62
C LYS A 306 -0.65 4.14 -19.35
N ILE A 307 -1.76 4.32 -18.63
CA ILE A 307 -2.27 5.66 -18.27
C ILE A 307 -1.39 6.34 -17.21
N LEU A 308 -0.99 5.61 -16.17
CA LEU A 308 -0.13 6.16 -15.12
C LEU A 308 1.22 6.61 -15.68
N LYS A 309 1.81 5.87 -16.62
CA LYS A 309 3.12 6.21 -17.21
C LYS A 309 3.01 7.22 -18.36
N GLY A 310 2.07 7.03 -19.27
CA GLY A 310 1.85 7.87 -20.47
C GLY A 310 1.11 9.18 -20.22
N SER A 311 1.12 9.73 -19.00
CA SER A 311 0.65 11.09 -18.73
C SER A 311 1.40 11.74 -17.57
N ASP A 312 1.50 13.07 -17.59
CA ASP A 312 2.16 13.86 -16.53
C ASP A 312 1.22 14.31 -15.40
N THR A 313 -0.10 14.13 -15.58
CA THR A 313 -1.11 14.26 -14.53
C THR A 313 -0.67 13.55 -13.24
N SER A 314 -0.91 14.21 -12.10
CA SER A 314 -0.52 13.72 -10.79
C SER A 314 -1.12 12.33 -10.48
N ILE A 315 -0.32 11.46 -9.85
CA ILE A 315 -0.71 10.10 -9.45
C ILE A 315 -1.93 10.17 -8.50
N TRP A 316 -1.98 11.18 -7.64
CA TRP A 316 -3.09 11.42 -6.70
C TRP A 316 -4.39 11.77 -7.44
N ILE A 317 -4.31 12.56 -8.52
CA ILE A 317 -5.46 12.89 -9.37
C ILE A 317 -5.95 11.66 -10.14
N ARG A 318 -5.05 10.82 -10.67
CA ARG A 318 -5.42 9.54 -11.30
C ARG A 318 -6.08 8.57 -10.30
N ASN A 319 -5.66 8.57 -9.03
CA ASN A 319 -6.31 7.79 -7.97
C ASN A 319 -7.66 8.39 -7.52
N ILE A 320 -7.86 9.71 -7.58
CA ILE A 320 -9.19 10.32 -7.38
C ILE A 320 -10.13 9.95 -8.53
N GLN A 321 -9.69 10.07 -9.79
CA GLN A 321 -10.48 9.66 -10.96
C GLN A 321 -10.91 8.18 -10.86
N LEU A 322 -9.96 7.28 -10.57
CA LEU A 322 -10.25 5.84 -10.43
C LEU A 322 -11.07 5.53 -9.18
N GLY A 323 -10.72 6.13 -8.04
CA GLY A 323 -11.34 5.88 -6.74
C GLY A 323 -12.74 6.45 -6.60
N SER A 324 -13.06 7.57 -7.25
CA SER A 324 -14.45 8.09 -7.29
C SER A 324 -15.36 7.18 -8.11
N ILE A 325 -14.89 6.70 -9.27
CA ILE A 325 -15.63 5.71 -10.09
C ILE A 325 -15.78 4.39 -9.32
N GLY A 326 -14.69 3.94 -8.67
CA GLY A 326 -14.70 2.75 -7.80
C GLY A 326 -15.63 2.88 -6.60
N SER A 327 -15.73 4.06 -5.98
CA SER A 327 -16.65 4.34 -4.87
C SER A 327 -18.10 4.19 -5.30
N VAL A 328 -18.49 4.74 -6.46
CA VAL A 328 -19.85 4.59 -6.99
C VAL A 328 -20.15 3.11 -7.28
N GLY A 329 -19.24 2.40 -7.94
CA GLY A 329 -19.39 0.96 -8.19
C GLY A 329 -19.50 0.11 -6.91
N ALA A 330 -18.71 0.45 -5.89
CA ALA A 330 -18.76 -0.21 -4.58
C ALA A 330 -20.07 0.07 -3.83
N ILE A 331 -20.59 1.30 -3.89
CA ILE A 331 -21.87 1.67 -3.27
C ILE A 331 -23.01 0.89 -3.91
N VAL A 332 -23.07 0.88 -5.25
CA VAL A 332 -24.06 0.08 -5.99
C VAL A 332 -23.95 -1.40 -5.58
N ALA A 333 -22.75 -1.99 -5.62
CA ALA A 333 -22.54 -3.38 -5.24
C ALA A 333 -22.94 -3.70 -3.80
N ALA A 334 -22.74 -2.77 -2.85
CA ALA A 334 -23.15 -2.94 -1.46
C ALA A 334 -24.67 -2.97 -1.29
N TYR A 335 -25.38 -2.02 -1.91
CA TYR A 335 -26.85 -1.98 -1.82
C TYR A 335 -27.53 -3.08 -2.64
N THR A 336 -26.99 -3.49 -3.79
CA THR A 336 -27.55 -4.62 -4.57
C THR A 336 -27.33 -5.97 -3.92
N LYS A 337 -26.25 -6.15 -3.14
CA LYS A 337 -25.91 -7.44 -2.53
C LYS A 337 -26.42 -7.57 -1.10
N ASP A 338 -26.07 -6.60 -0.25
CA ASP A 338 -26.26 -6.70 1.20
C ASP A 338 -27.27 -5.64 1.71
N GLY A 339 -28.01 -4.97 0.80
CA GLY A 339 -28.89 -3.84 1.11
C GLY A 339 -29.93 -4.08 2.21
N ALA A 340 -30.52 -5.28 2.27
CA ALA A 340 -31.44 -5.66 3.34
C ALA A 340 -30.75 -5.75 4.71
N ALA A 341 -29.51 -6.27 4.76
CA ALA A 341 -28.71 -6.31 5.98
C ALA A 341 -28.21 -4.91 6.38
N ILE A 342 -27.89 -4.04 5.40
CA ILE A 342 -27.57 -2.63 5.64
C ILE A 342 -28.77 -1.89 6.23
N ALA A 343 -29.99 -2.20 5.79
CA ALA A 343 -31.21 -1.59 6.31
C ALA A 343 -31.58 -2.05 7.73
N SER A 344 -31.35 -3.33 8.07
CA SER A 344 -31.71 -3.88 9.38
C SER A 344 -30.65 -3.67 10.47
N GLY A 345 -29.36 -3.83 10.14
CA GLY A 345 -28.24 -3.69 11.10
C GLY A 345 -27.47 -2.37 11.00
N GLY A 346 -27.69 -1.60 9.93
CA GLY A 346 -26.91 -0.40 9.62
C GLY A 346 -25.65 -0.68 8.79
N PHE A 347 -25.15 0.35 8.12
CA PHE A 347 -24.01 0.27 7.19
C PHE A 347 -22.69 -0.13 7.88
N PHE A 348 -22.48 0.30 9.12
CA PHE A 348 -21.27 0.07 9.92
C PHE A 348 -21.44 -1.07 10.96
N GLN A 349 -22.40 -1.98 10.77
CA GLN A 349 -22.59 -3.11 11.69
C GLN A 349 -21.34 -3.99 11.81
N GLY A 350 -21.03 -4.46 13.02
CA GLY A 350 -19.86 -5.29 13.29
C GLY A 350 -18.49 -4.58 13.18
N TYR A 351 -18.44 -3.26 12.95
CA TYR A 351 -17.18 -2.52 12.84
C TYR A 351 -16.53 -2.34 14.22
N SER A 352 -15.36 -2.94 14.40
CA SER A 352 -14.46 -2.70 15.53
C SER A 352 -13.23 -1.88 15.09
N PRO A 353 -12.39 -1.37 16.02
CA PRO A 353 -11.13 -0.70 15.65
C PRO A 353 -10.20 -1.55 14.77
N LEU A 354 -10.26 -2.88 14.91
CA LEU A 354 -9.57 -3.84 14.05
C LEU A 354 -10.13 -3.83 12.62
N VAL A 355 -11.45 -3.74 12.45
CA VAL A 355 -12.08 -3.62 11.13
C VAL A 355 -11.71 -2.28 10.47
N TRP A 356 -11.69 -1.18 11.24
CA TRP A 356 -11.20 0.11 10.74
C TRP A 356 -9.71 0.09 10.33
N SER A 357 -8.86 -0.58 11.10
CA SER A 357 -7.45 -0.83 10.72
C SER A 357 -7.36 -1.59 9.39
N VAL A 358 -8.11 -2.68 9.23
CA VAL A 358 -8.18 -3.46 7.97
C VAL A 358 -8.64 -2.60 6.78
N ILE A 359 -9.69 -1.81 6.95
CA ILE A 359 -10.23 -0.92 5.90
C ILE A 359 -9.19 0.15 5.52
N GLY A 360 -8.49 0.72 6.50
CA GLY A 360 -7.38 1.64 6.30
C GLY A 360 -6.23 1.00 5.51
N GLN A 361 -5.82 -0.22 5.88
CA GLN A 361 -4.78 -0.97 5.18
C GLN A 361 -5.13 -1.22 3.70
N VAL A 362 -6.39 -1.56 3.39
CA VAL A 362 -6.89 -1.77 2.02
C VAL A 362 -6.90 -0.46 1.22
N GLY A 363 -7.42 0.63 1.80
CA GLY A 363 -7.49 1.94 1.15
C GLY A 363 -6.10 2.50 0.82
N LEU A 364 -5.19 2.50 1.80
CA LEU A 364 -3.80 2.95 1.67
C LEU A 364 -2.98 2.01 0.78
N GLY A 365 -3.19 0.69 0.89
CA GLY A 365 -2.58 -0.33 0.03
C GLY A 365 -2.88 -0.10 -1.45
N GLY A 366 -4.10 0.35 -1.79
CA GLY A 366 -4.44 0.76 -3.15
C GLY A 366 -3.58 1.91 -3.68
N LEU A 367 -3.25 2.90 -2.84
CA LEU A 367 -2.36 4.01 -3.21
C LEU A 367 -0.91 3.56 -3.39
N LEU A 368 -0.45 2.68 -2.51
CA LEU A 368 0.87 2.06 -2.62
C LEU A 368 1.01 1.20 -3.89
N VAL A 369 -0.04 0.48 -4.29
CA VAL A 369 -0.11 -0.22 -5.58
C VAL A 369 0.04 0.74 -6.75
N ALA A 370 -0.61 1.91 -6.74
CA ALA A 370 -0.45 2.91 -7.81
C ALA A 370 0.98 3.48 -7.87
N LEU A 371 1.65 3.67 -6.72
CA LEU A 371 3.07 4.04 -6.68
C LEU A 371 3.96 2.94 -7.25
N VAL A 372 3.75 1.67 -6.88
CA VAL A 372 4.51 0.53 -7.44
C VAL A 372 4.31 0.44 -8.95
N VAL A 373 3.09 0.59 -9.46
CA VAL A 373 2.84 0.56 -10.92
C VAL A 373 3.53 1.73 -11.63
N ARG A 374 3.66 2.92 -11.01
CA ARG A 374 4.37 4.08 -11.60
C ARG A 374 5.90 3.93 -11.58
N TYR A 375 6.51 3.47 -10.46
CA TYR A 375 7.97 3.46 -10.25
C TYR A 375 8.66 2.10 -10.45
N ALA A 376 7.90 1.01 -10.39
CA ALA A 376 8.28 -0.30 -10.87
C ALA A 376 7.41 -0.62 -12.11
N ASP A 377 6.70 -1.75 -12.11
CA ASP A 377 5.64 -2.04 -13.07
C ASP A 377 4.64 -3.08 -12.53
N ASN A 378 3.60 -3.38 -13.30
CA ASN A 378 2.55 -4.32 -12.91
C ASN A 378 3.04 -5.79 -12.85
N ILE A 379 4.17 -6.13 -13.46
CA ILE A 379 4.79 -7.47 -13.35
C ILE A 379 5.52 -7.58 -12.02
N LEU A 380 6.36 -6.60 -11.67
CA LEU A 380 7.06 -6.52 -10.38
C LEU A 380 6.08 -6.36 -9.21
N LYS A 381 4.92 -5.72 -9.42
CA LYS A 381 3.78 -5.79 -8.49
C LYS A 381 3.34 -7.25 -8.23
N GLY A 382 3.28 -8.07 -9.28
CA GLY A 382 2.97 -9.51 -9.17
C GLY A 382 4.00 -10.27 -8.34
N PHE A 383 5.31 -10.05 -8.57
CA PHE A 383 6.37 -10.60 -7.72
C PHE A 383 6.24 -10.13 -6.26
N ALA A 384 6.01 -8.83 -6.01
CA ALA A 384 5.82 -8.31 -4.66
C ALA A 384 4.59 -8.90 -3.94
N THR A 385 3.45 -9.08 -4.63
CA THR A 385 2.30 -9.81 -4.09
C THR A 385 2.64 -11.27 -3.79
N SER A 386 3.42 -11.93 -4.64
CA SER A 386 3.84 -13.34 -4.45
C SER A 386 4.73 -13.51 -3.22
N LEU A 387 5.74 -12.65 -3.08
CA LEU A 387 6.59 -12.56 -1.90
C LEU A 387 5.79 -12.23 -0.64
N SER A 388 4.76 -11.38 -0.71
CA SER A 388 3.92 -11.05 0.44
C SER A 388 3.13 -12.24 0.99
N ILE A 389 2.76 -13.20 0.12
CA ILE A 389 2.07 -14.42 0.54
C ILE A 389 3.05 -15.29 1.36
N VAL A 390 4.26 -15.52 0.85
CA VAL A 390 5.33 -16.23 1.57
C VAL A 390 5.65 -15.52 2.90
N ALA A 391 5.90 -14.21 2.85
CA ALA A 391 6.22 -13.39 4.03
C ALA A 391 5.12 -13.43 5.08
N SER A 392 3.83 -13.41 4.69
CA SER A 392 2.71 -13.55 5.63
C SER A 392 2.63 -14.93 6.27
N GLY A 393 3.02 -15.99 5.54
CA GLY A 393 3.10 -17.35 6.07
C GLY A 393 4.13 -17.43 7.19
N VAL A 394 5.36 -16.99 6.93
CA VAL A 394 6.43 -16.84 7.92
C VAL A 394 5.98 -15.96 9.09
N LEU A 395 5.39 -14.79 8.81
CA LEU A 395 4.98 -13.85 9.84
C LEU A 395 3.84 -14.42 10.72
N SER A 396 2.99 -15.30 10.18
CA SER A 396 1.97 -16.02 10.95
C SER A 396 2.52 -17.08 11.89
N THR A 397 3.70 -17.67 11.60
CA THR A 397 4.33 -18.64 12.53
C THR A 397 4.90 -17.97 13.77
N PHE A 398 5.27 -16.68 13.66
CA PHE A 398 5.96 -15.94 14.74
C PHE A 398 5.08 -14.92 15.48
N LEU A 399 4.21 -14.15 14.81
CA LEU A 399 3.49 -13.04 15.46
C LEU A 399 2.16 -13.40 16.13
N ILE A 400 1.52 -14.52 15.78
CA ILE A 400 0.13 -14.78 16.20
C ILE A 400 0.01 -16.17 16.84
N PRO A 401 0.11 -16.29 18.19
CA PRO A 401 0.09 -17.57 18.91
C PRO A 401 -1.16 -18.43 18.68
N GLY A 402 -2.29 -17.83 18.30
CA GLY A 402 -3.53 -18.53 17.93
C GLY A 402 -3.64 -18.96 16.45
N LEU A 403 -2.72 -18.52 15.58
CA LEU A 403 -2.70 -18.82 14.14
C LEU A 403 -1.44 -19.65 13.76
N LYS A 404 -1.02 -20.59 14.63
CA LYS A 404 0.13 -21.48 14.43
C LYS A 404 0.05 -22.25 13.10
N PHE A 405 0.59 -21.64 12.05
CA PHE A 405 0.78 -22.24 10.76
C PHE A 405 2.02 -23.14 10.82
N THR A 406 1.87 -24.43 10.51
CA THR A 406 2.99 -25.35 10.35
C THR A 406 3.42 -25.37 8.88
N PRO A 407 4.66 -24.98 8.54
CA PRO A 407 5.15 -25.03 7.16
C PRO A 407 5.13 -26.48 6.65
N THR A 408 4.26 -26.77 5.69
CA THR A 408 4.19 -28.10 5.05
C THR A 408 5.32 -28.25 4.02
N PRO A 409 5.76 -29.48 3.67
CA PRO A 409 6.74 -29.69 2.61
C PRO A 409 6.34 -29.06 1.27
N VAL A 410 5.04 -29.08 0.95
CA VAL A 410 4.48 -28.45 -0.26
C VAL A 410 4.60 -26.92 -0.21
N TRP A 411 4.33 -26.30 0.95
CA TRP A 411 4.51 -24.87 1.15
C TRP A 411 5.98 -24.44 1.07
N LEU A 412 6.89 -25.26 1.63
CA LEU A 412 8.34 -25.04 1.56
C LEU A 412 8.85 -25.13 0.11
N ALA A 413 8.46 -26.17 -0.63
CA ALA A 413 8.78 -26.29 -2.05
C ALA A 413 8.27 -25.09 -2.87
N GLY A 414 7.01 -24.70 -2.67
CA GLY A 414 6.45 -23.50 -3.31
C GLY A 414 7.18 -22.21 -2.95
N THR A 415 7.60 -22.07 -1.69
CA THR A 415 8.41 -20.93 -1.20
C THR A 415 9.75 -20.86 -1.92
N VAL A 416 10.46 -22.00 -2.08
CA VAL A 416 11.69 -22.07 -2.86
C VAL A 416 11.43 -21.62 -4.31
N LEU A 417 10.38 -22.11 -4.97
CA LEU A 417 10.04 -21.69 -6.34
C LEU A 417 9.78 -20.18 -6.45
N VAL A 418 9.04 -19.58 -5.51
CA VAL A 418 8.77 -18.12 -5.49
C VAL A 418 10.06 -17.32 -5.32
N LEU A 419 10.98 -17.76 -4.45
CA LEU A 419 12.26 -17.10 -4.22
C LEU A 419 13.20 -17.25 -5.43
N SER A 420 13.36 -18.46 -5.96
CA SER A 420 14.15 -18.73 -7.17
C SER A 420 13.63 -17.94 -8.37
N ALA A 421 12.31 -17.89 -8.58
CA ALA A 421 11.68 -17.08 -9.62
C ALA A 421 11.98 -15.58 -9.45
N THR A 422 11.91 -15.07 -8.21
CA THR A 422 12.20 -13.67 -7.88
C THR A 422 13.66 -13.33 -8.19
N VAL A 423 14.62 -14.17 -7.80
CA VAL A 423 16.04 -13.98 -8.09
C VAL A 423 16.28 -14.03 -9.60
N LEU A 424 15.78 -15.07 -10.28
CA LEU A 424 15.97 -15.28 -11.72
C LEU A 424 15.40 -14.14 -12.57
N TYR A 425 14.25 -13.57 -12.21
CA TYR A 425 13.69 -12.40 -12.89
C TYR A 425 14.45 -11.10 -12.55
N SER A 426 15.10 -11.03 -11.40
CA SER A 426 15.88 -9.86 -10.95
C SER A 426 17.30 -9.81 -11.51
N LEU A 427 17.82 -10.91 -12.07
CA LEU A 427 19.12 -10.91 -12.73
C LEU A 427 19.19 -9.89 -13.88
N PRO A 428 20.35 -9.21 -14.06
CA PRO A 428 20.56 -8.34 -15.20
C PRO A 428 20.42 -9.14 -16.50
N ASP A 429 19.89 -8.49 -17.53
CA ASP A 429 19.86 -9.07 -18.87
C ASP A 429 21.30 -9.13 -19.41
N SER A 430 21.96 -10.29 -19.26
CA SER A 430 23.34 -10.52 -19.72
C SER A 430 23.55 -9.91 -21.11
N ALA A 431 24.61 -9.13 -21.29
CA ALA A 431 24.94 -8.58 -22.60
C ALA A 431 24.98 -9.72 -23.65
N PRO A 432 24.59 -9.47 -24.90
CA PRO A 432 24.95 -10.40 -25.97
C PRO A 432 26.45 -10.63 -25.91
N ALA A 433 26.90 -11.89 -25.98
CA ALA A 433 28.31 -12.15 -26.29
C ALA A 433 28.57 -11.51 -27.66
N GLY A 434 29.58 -10.65 -27.75
CA GLY A 434 29.92 -9.98 -29.00
C GLY A 434 30.39 -11.01 -30.02
N GLY A 435 29.77 -10.99 -31.19
CA GLY A 435 30.11 -11.75 -32.39
C GLY A 435 29.80 -10.89 -33.61
#